data_AF-A0A5C7KSQ2-F1
#
_entry.id   AF-A0A5C7KSQ2-F1
#
_cell.length_a   1.000
_cell.length_b   1.000
_cell.length_c   1.000
_cell.angle_alpha   90.00
_cell.angle_beta   90.00
_cell.angle_gamma   90.00
#
_symmetry.space_group_name_H-M   'P 1'
#
loop_
_entity.id
_entity.type
_entity.pdbx_description
1 polymer ?
#
loop_
_entity_poly.entity_id
_entity_poly.type
_entity_poly.pdbx_seq_one_letter_code
_entity_poly.pdbx_strand_id
1 'polypeptide(L)' 'MHSITVRYLTKNLATVIGLVLVWRGIWHLLDGVDKFFFAGSHFWTAVPGIILGLIILYLPDKDLKEIEKL' A
#
# COMPACT_ATOMS: atom_id res chain seq x y z
N MET A 1 19.30 15.71 33.96
CA MET A 1 19.56 14.63 32.99
C MET A 1 18.34 13.71 33.00
N HIS A 2 17.54 13.68 31.93
CA HIS A 2 16.38 12.79 31.86
C HIS A 2 16.88 11.35 31.77
N SER A 3 16.74 10.60 32.85
CA SER A 3 16.97 9.16 32.88
C SER A 3 15.95 8.51 31.95
N ILE A 4 16.38 8.19 30.72
CA ILE A 4 15.58 7.44 29.77
C ILE A 4 15.36 6.06 30.39
N THR A 5 14.23 5.92 31.07
CA THR A 5 13.87 4.70 31.76
C THR A 5 13.66 3.64 30.69
N VAL A 6 14.26 2.46 30.86
CA VAL A 6 14.14 1.32 29.92
C VAL A 6 12.68 1.11 29.49
N ARG A 7 11.74 1.27 30.42
CA ARG A 7 10.29 1.23 30.20
C ARG A 7 9.77 2.19 29.12
N TYR A 8 10.31 3.40 29.03
CA TYR A 8 9.94 4.40 28.03
C TYR A 8 10.47 4.01 26.64
N LEU A 9 11.71 3.53 26.58
CA LEU A 9 12.33 3.05 25.36
C LEU A 9 11.60 1.83 24.80
N THR A 10 11.31 0.83 25.65
CA THR A 10 10.56 -0.38 25.26
C THR A 10 9.16 -0.04 24.77
N LYS A 11 8.47 0.92 25.40
CA LYS A 11 7.10 1.30 25.00
C LYS A 11 7.07 1.97 23.62
N ASN A 12 8.00 2.89 23.36
CA ASN A 12 8.09 3.55 22.06
C ASN A 12 8.51 2.57 20.97
N LEU A 13 9.51 1.71 21.25
CA LEU A 13 9.97 0.72 20.29
C LEU A 13 8.88 -0.31 19.96
N ALA A 14 8.12 -0.78 20.96
CA ALA A 14 6.99 -1.67 20.73
C ALA A 14 5.89 -1.04 19.87
N THR A 15 5.64 0.26 20.05
CA THR A 15 4.66 1.01 19.23
C THR A 15 5.13 1.09 17.77
N VAL A 16 6.40 1.43 17.53
CA VAL A 16 6.98 1.50 16.18
C VAL A 16 7.02 0.12 15.52
N ILE A 17 7.44 -0.91 16.25
CA ILE A 17 7.46 -2.29 15.75
C ILE A 17 6.04 -2.74 15.41
N GLY A 18 5.05 -2.46 16.27
CA GLY A 18 3.65 -2.78 16.00
C GLY A 18 3.14 -2.11 14.73
N LEU A 19 3.43 -0.81 14.55
CA LEU A 19 3.06 -0.08 13.33
C LEU A 19 3.70 -0.70 12.07
N VAL A 20 5.01 -0.99 12.13
CA VAL A 20 5.75 -1.59 11.00
C VAL A 20 5.23 -2.99 10.67
N LEU A 21 4.91 -3.79 11.69
CA LEU A 21 4.38 -5.13 11.50
C LEU A 21 2.95 -5.12 10.94
N VAL A 22 2.10 -4.19 11.36
CA VAL A 22 0.76 -4.01 10.76
C VAL A 22 0.89 -3.58 9.30
N TRP A 23 1.74 -2.59 9.01
CA TRP A 23 2.00 -2.15 7.64
C TRP A 23 2.51 -3.31 6.76
N ARG A 24 3.55 -4.01 7.19
CA ARG A 24 4.10 -5.17 6.48
C ARG A 24 3.09 -6.30 6.34
N GLY A 25 2.30 -6.57 7.38
CA GLY A 25 1.26 -7.59 7.38
C GLY A 25 0.19 -7.31 6.32
N ILE A 26 -0.23 -6.06 6.16
CA ILE A 26 -1.17 -5.65 5.12
C ILE A 26 -0.56 -5.88 3.73
N TRP A 27 0.71 -5.52 3.52
CA TRP A 27 1.39 -5.78 2.25
C TRP A 27 1.48 -7.28 1.93
N HIS A 28 1.81 -8.12 2.90
CA HIS A 28 1.89 -9.56 2.66
C HIS A 28 0.53 -10.21 2.44
N LEU A 29 -0.53 -9.72 3.09
CA LEU A 29 -1.89 -10.15 2.82
C LEU A 29 -2.32 -9.73 1.40
N LEU A 30 -2.07 -8.47 1.01
CA LEU A 30 -2.37 -8.00 -0.33
C LEU A 30 -1.56 -8.74 -1.41
N ASP A 31 -0.27 -8.97 -1.19
CA ASP A 31 0.62 -9.72 -2.08
C ASP A 31 0.22 -11.21 -2.17
N GLY A 32 -0.25 -11.80 -1.06
CA GLY A 32 -0.78 -13.15 -1.02
C GLY A 32 -2.13 -13.28 -1.73
N VAL A 33 -3.04 -12.31 -1.53
CA VAL A 33 -4.30 -12.21 -2.27
C VAL A 33 -4.03 -12.02 -3.75
N ASP A 34 -3.10 -11.13 -4.11
CA ASP A 34 -2.72 -10.88 -5.49
C ASP A 34 -2.19 -12.16 -6.13
N LYS A 35 -1.20 -12.82 -5.52
CA LYS A 35 -0.65 -14.09 -6.01
C LYS A 35 -1.67 -15.23 -6.09
N PHE A 36 -2.62 -15.31 -5.15
CA PHE A 36 -3.61 -16.39 -5.10
C PHE A 36 -4.76 -16.18 -6.08
N PHE A 37 -5.23 -14.94 -6.26
CA PHE A 37 -6.29 -14.62 -7.22
C PHE A 37 -5.79 -14.42 -8.65
N PHE A 38 -4.54 -13.97 -8.83
CA PHE A 38 -4.00 -13.56 -10.14
C PHE A 38 -2.92 -14.49 -10.71
N ALA A 39 -2.79 -15.70 -10.13
CA ALA A 39 -1.86 -16.78 -10.49
C ALA A 39 -1.52 -16.90 -12.00
N GLY A 40 -0.47 -16.20 -12.44
CA GLY A 40 0.28 -16.49 -13.67
C GLY A 40 -0.14 -15.78 -14.97
N SER A 41 -1.20 -14.96 -15.01
CA SER A 41 -1.54 -14.20 -16.23
C SER A 41 -1.27 -12.71 -16.05
N HIS A 42 0.02 -12.34 -16.12
CA HIS A 42 0.52 -10.97 -16.02
C HIS A 42 -0.22 -9.96 -16.95
N PHE A 43 -0.87 -10.46 -18.01
CA PHE A 43 -1.60 -9.68 -18.99
C PHE A 43 -3.05 -9.40 -18.59
N TRP A 44 -3.76 -10.38 -18.01
CA TRP A 44 -5.21 -10.27 -17.79
C TRP A 44 -5.57 -9.47 -16.54
N THR A 45 -4.58 -9.18 -15.70
CA THR A 45 -4.73 -8.49 -14.40
C THR A 45 -4.20 -7.06 -14.48
N ALA A 46 -3.17 -6.85 -15.31
CA ALA A 46 -2.70 -5.53 -15.70
C ALA A 46 -3.78 -4.74 -16.45
N VAL A 47 -4.52 -5.35 -17.37
CA VAL A 47 -5.58 -4.68 -18.14
C VAL A 47 -6.69 -4.09 -17.26
N PRO A 48 -7.39 -4.86 -16.38
CA PRO A 48 -8.40 -4.31 -15.49
C PRO A 48 -7.81 -3.39 -14.42
N GLY A 49 -6.56 -3.60 -13.98
CA GLY A 49 -5.87 -2.69 -13.06
C GLY A 49 -5.60 -1.32 -13.68
N ILE A 50 -5.16 -1.28 -14.95
CA ILE A 50 -4.98 -0.03 -15.71
C ILE A 50 -6.33 0.64 -15.94
N ILE A 51 -7.36 -0.12 -16.31
CA ILE A 51 -8.72 0.41 -16.51
C ILE A 51 -9.28 0.99 -15.21
N LEU A 52 -9.15 0.29 -14.08
CA LEU A 52 -9.58 0.78 -12.77
C LEU A 52 -8.77 2.00 -12.32
N GLY A 53 -7.45 2.00 -12.53
CA GLY A 53 -6.59 3.16 -12.23
C GLY A 53 -6.99 4.39 -13.04
N LEU A 54 -7.26 4.21 -14.33
CA LEU A 54 -7.77 5.29 -15.20
C LEU A 54 -9.16 5.75 -14.77
N ILE A 55 -10.08 4.84 -14.39
CA ILE A 55 -11.41 5.22 -13.90
C ILE A 55 -11.30 6.01 -12.60
N ILE A 56 -10.46 5.57 -11.65
CA ILE A 56 -10.26 6.25 -10.37
C ILE A 56 -9.64 7.64 -10.55
N LEU A 57 -8.67 7.79 -11.46
CA LEU A 57 -8.09 9.10 -11.80
C LEU A 57 -9.08 9.99 -12.55
N TYR A 58 -9.94 9.40 -13.39
CA TYR A 58 -10.93 10.14 -14.16
C TYR A 58 -12.13 10.60 -13.32
N LEU A 59 -12.53 9.83 -12.31
CA LEU A 59 -13.75 10.11 -11.54
C LEU A 59 -13.73 11.45 -10.76
N PRO A 60 -12.63 11.90 -10.12
CA PRO A 60 -12.59 13.16 -9.39
C PRO A 60 -12.61 14.39 -10.31
N ASP A 61 -11.80 14.39 -11.38
CA ASP A 61 -11.63 15.59 -12.22
C ASP A 61 -12.42 15.56 -13.52
N LYS A 62 -12.92 14.40 -13.95
CA LYS A 62 -13.58 14.16 -15.26
C LYS A 62 -12.80 14.70 -16.46
N ASP A 63 -11.51 14.98 -16.31
CA ASP A 63 -10.67 15.62 -17.31
C ASP A 63 -9.26 15.01 -17.22
N LEU A 64 -8.83 14.32 -18.28
CA LEU A 64 -7.54 13.59 -18.34
C LEU A 64 -6.38 14.49 -18.79
N LYS A 65 -6.52 15.81 -18.63
CA LYS A 65 -5.57 16.82 -19.13
C LYS A 65 -4.17 16.72 -18.53
N GLU A 66 -4.02 16.12 -17.35
CA GLU A 66 -2.69 15.94 -16.73
C GLU A 66 -1.86 14.85 -17.41
N ILE A 67 -2.49 13.85 -18.04
CA ILE A 67 -1.77 12.77 -18.76
C ILE A 67 -1.38 13.23 -20.18
N GLU A 68 -2.11 14.17 -20.78
CA GLU A 68 -1.81 14.72 -22.12
C GLU A 68 -0.57 15.64 -22.13
N LYS A 69 -0.09 16.09 -20.96
CA LYS A 69 1.07 16.98 -20.83
C LYS A 69 2.42 16.27 -20.61
N LEU A 70 2.42 14.94 -20.45
CA LEU A 70 3.62 14.10 -20.32
C LEU A 70 4.00 13.49 -21.66
#